data_AF-A0A9D6XLE0-F1
#
_entry.id   AF-A0A9D6XLE0-F1
#
_cell.length_a   1.000
_cell.length_b   1.000
_cell.length_c   1.000
_cell.angle_alpha   90.00
_cell.angle_beta   90.00
_cell.angle_gamma   90.00
#
_symmetry.space_group_name_H-M   'P 1'
#
loop_
_entity.id
_entity.type
_entity.pdbx_description
1 polymer ?
#
loop_
_entity_poly.entity_id
_entity_poly.type
_entity_poly.pdbx_seq_one_letter_code
_entity_poly.pdbx_strand_id
1 'polypeptide(L)'
;MKIAMLGQKGIPAVFGGIERHVEELATRLAARGHEVLVYCRPWYSKNTAFKTPNSVRCIALRTIKTKHLDAIAHTLFGTLHAILFMNP
;
A
#
# COMPACT_ATOMS: atom_id res chain seq x y z
N MET A 1 11.56 12.03 1.39
CA MET A 1 11.71 10.83 0.54
C MET A 1 10.33 10.25 0.24
N LYS A 2 10.13 9.76 -0.98
CA LYS A 2 8.93 9.02 -1.37
C LYS A 2 9.20 7.53 -1.22
N ILE A 3 8.33 6.81 -0.51
CA ILE A 3 8.52 5.40 -0.16
C ILE A 3 7.29 4.62 -0.62
N ALA A 4 7.49 3.62 -1.48
CA ALA A 4 6.45 2.70 -1.91
C ALA A 4 6.50 1.41 -1.09
N MET A 5 5.37 1.00 -0.53
CA MET A 5 5.21 -0.28 0.16
C MET A 5 4.32 -1.19 -0.66
N LEU A 6 4.88 -2.31 -1.10
CA LEU A 6 4.27 -3.32 -1.97
C LEU A 6 4.35 -4.69 -1.29
N GLY A 7 3.40 -5.58 -1.60
CA GLY A 7 3.42 -6.98 -1.17
C GLY A 7 2.38 -7.35 -0.11
N GLN A 8 2.03 -6.43 0.79
CA GLN A 8 0.94 -6.63 1.76
C GLN A 8 -0.46 -6.64 1.12
N LYS A 9 -1.47 -7.12 1.84
CA LYS A 9 -2.86 -7.10 1.37
C LYS A 9 -3.48 -5.71 1.43
N GLY A 10 -3.21 -4.97 2.50
CA GLY A 10 -3.64 -3.59 2.64
C GLY A 10 -3.67 -3.12 4.09
N ILE A 11 -3.93 -1.83 4.26
CA ILE A 11 -4.17 -1.19 5.56
C ILE A 11 -5.56 -0.51 5.53
N PRO A 12 -6.22 -0.27 6.68
CA PRO A 12 -5.80 -0.60 8.06
C PRO A 12 -5.66 -2.11 8.30
N ALA A 13 -4.83 -2.50 9.25
CA ALA A 13 -4.53 -3.91 9.50
C ALA A 13 -5.72 -4.63 10.16
N VAL A 14 -6.54 -5.30 9.34
CA VAL A 14 -7.66 -6.13 9.82
C VAL A 14 -7.23 -7.60 9.97
N PHE A 15 -6.19 -8.02 9.25
CA PHE A 15 -5.78 -9.42 9.15
C PHE A 15 -4.25 -9.50 9.14
N GLY A 16 -3.67 -10.34 9.99
CA GLY A 16 -2.25 -10.74 9.90
C GLY A 16 -1.25 -9.74 10.50
N GLY A 17 -0.07 -10.26 10.85
CA GLY A 17 1.01 -9.47 11.44
C GLY A 17 1.76 -8.59 10.43
N ILE A 18 1.76 -8.95 9.14
CA ILE A 18 2.44 -8.19 8.08
C ILE A 18 1.74 -6.85 7.89
N GLU A 19 0.42 -6.85 7.77
CA GLU A 19 -0.39 -5.65 7.60
C GLU A 19 -0.21 -4.69 8.78
N ARG A 20 -0.17 -5.23 10.01
CA ARG A 20 0.07 -4.43 11.22
C ARG A 20 1.46 -3.83 11.24
N HIS A 21 2.47 -4.61 10.88
CA HIS A 21 3.85 -4.13 10.77
C HIS A 21 3.95 -3.00 9.74
N VAL A 22 3.37 -3.18 8.55
CA VAL A 22 3.36 -2.17 7.49
C VAL A 22 2.64 -0.90 7.92
N GLU A 23 1.46 -1.02 8.56
CA GLU A 23 0.70 0.12 9.07
C GLU A 23 1.52 0.96 10.07
N GLU A 24 2.13 0.31 11.07
CA GLU A 24 2.93 1.01 12.07
C GLU A 24 4.20 1.62 11.46
N LEU A 25 4.88 0.91 10.57
CA LEU A 25 6.08 1.39 9.91
C LEU A 25 5.78 2.59 9.00
N ALA A 26 4.72 2.49 8.18
CA ALA A 26 4.28 3.57 7.30
C ALA A 26 3.95 4.83 8.09
N THR A 27 3.21 4.68 9.19
CA THR A 27 2.81 5.81 10.05
C THR A 27 4.03 6.48 10.71
N ARG A 28 5.00 5.69 11.19
CA ARG A 28 6.24 6.21 11.78
C ARG A 28 7.14 6.90 10.75
N LEU A 29 7.23 6.37 9.53
CA LEU A 29 7.98 7.00 8.43
C LEU A 29 7.33 8.31 7.99
N ALA A 30 6.01 8.33 7.88
CA ALA A 30 5.25 9.54 7.61
C ALA A 30 5.45 10.61 8.69
N ALA A 31 5.43 10.22 9.97
CA ALA A 31 5.71 11.12 11.09
C ALA A 31 7.13 11.72 11.04
N ARG A 32 8.08 11.05 10.38
CA ARG A 32 9.44 11.55 10.10
C ARG A 32 9.53 12.44 8.85
N GLY A 33 8.40 12.80 8.24
CA GLY A 33 8.34 13.67 7.07
C GLY A 33 8.54 12.95 5.74
N HIS A 34 8.42 11.63 5.70
CA HIS A 34 8.42 10.87 4.44
C HIS A 34 7.02 10.79 3.83
N GLU A 35 6.96 10.75 2.50
CA GLU A 35 5.71 10.49 1.79
C GLU A 35 5.62 8.99 1.54
N VAL A 36 4.65 8.32 2.18
CA VAL A 36 4.55 6.86 2.13
C VAL A 36 3.32 6.47 1.34
N LEU A 37 3.52 5.66 0.30
CA LEU A 37 2.48 5.10 -0.55
C LEU A 37 2.36 3.61 -0.28
N VAL A 38 1.20 3.19 0.21
CA VAL A 38 0.89 1.80 0.54
C VAL A 38 -0.05 1.26 -0.52
N TYR A 39 0.41 0.29 -1.31
CA TYR A 39 -0.41 -0.33 -2.34
C TYR A 39 -1.26 -1.44 -1.73
N CYS A 40 -2.57 -1.24 -1.78
CA CYS A 40 -3.58 -2.12 -1.18
C CYS A 40 -4.34 -2.89 -2.26
N ARG A 41 -4.78 -4.10 -1.91
CA ARG A 41 -5.64 -4.93 -2.75
C ARG A 41 -7.11 -4.68 -2.34
N PRO A 42 -7.97 -4.27 -3.29
CA PRO A 42 -9.32 -3.77 -2.98
C PRO A 42 -10.23 -4.80 -2.33
N TRP A 43 -9.95 -6.09 -2.50
CA TRP A 43 -10.73 -7.19 -1.93
C TRP A 43 -10.50 -7.38 -0.42
N TYR A 44 -9.37 -6.91 0.09
CA TYR A 44 -8.94 -7.12 1.48
C TYR A 44 -9.09 -5.86 2.34
N SER A 45 -9.02 -4.67 1.72
CA SER A 45 -9.28 -3.40 2.39
C SER A 45 -10.40 -2.66 1.65
N LYS A 46 -11.59 -2.64 2.27
CA LYS A 46 -12.74 -1.84 1.79
C LYS A 46 -12.55 -0.33 2.05
N ASN A 47 -11.65 0.02 2.95
CA ASN A 47 -11.37 1.39 3.35
C ASN A 47 -10.02 1.84 2.79
N THR A 48 -10.02 2.11 1.49
CA THR A 48 -8.85 2.64 0.76
C THR A 48 -8.55 4.11 1.12
N ALA A 49 -9.43 4.74 1.90
CA ALA A 49 -9.31 6.10 2.38
C ALA A 49 -8.71 6.15 3.79
N PHE A 50 -7.70 5.34 4.10
CA PHE A 50 -6.86 5.60 5.27
C PHE A 50 -5.97 6.81 4.95
N LYS A 51 -6.56 8.00 5.13
CA LYS A 51 -5.88 9.28 5.04
C LYS A 51 -5.53 9.67 6.47
N THR A 52 -4.38 9.21 6.93
CA THR A 52 -3.81 9.78 8.15
C THR A 52 -3.47 11.25 7.82
N PRO A 53 -3.70 12.20 8.74
CA PRO A 53 -3.44 13.63 8.48
C PRO A 53 -2.03 13.94 7.97
N ASN A 54 -1.05 13.05 8.21
CA ASN A 54 0.32 13.22 7.78
C ASN A 54 0.74 12.07 6.84
N SER A 55 0.60 12.27 5.53
CA SER A 55 1.50 11.70 4.50
C SER A 55 1.48 10.18 4.19
N VAL A 56 0.64 9.36 4.81
CA VAL A 56 0.40 7.97 4.35
C VAL A 56 -0.76 7.95 3.35
N ARG A 57 -0.50 7.49 2.13
CA ARG A 57 -1.50 7.36 1.06
C ARG A 57 -1.70 5.90 0.70
N CYS A 58 -2.94 5.43 0.78
CA CYS A 58 -3.30 4.10 0.31
C CYS A 58 -3.75 4.17 -1.16
N ILE A 59 -3.10 3.40 -2.02
CA ILE A 59 -3.50 3.25 -3.41
C ILE A 59 -4.07 1.86 -3.61
N ALA A 60 -5.36 1.79 -3.92
CA ALA A 60 -5.98 0.54 -4.32
C ALA A 60 -5.90 0.37 -5.83
N LEU A 61 -5.11 -0.61 -6.26
CA LEU A 61 -5.02 -0.99 -7.67
C LEU A 61 -5.99 -2.14 -7.96
N ARG A 62 -6.62 -2.10 -9.13
CA ARG A 62 -7.43 -3.21 -9.61
C ARG A 62 -6.48 -4.34 -10.03
N THR A 63 -6.70 -5.53 -9.46
CA THR A 63 -5.89 -6.73 -9.71
C THR A 63 -6.77 -7.85 -10.23
N ILE A 64 -6.17 -8.96 -10.66
CA ILE A 64 -6.89 -10.15 -11.10
C ILE A 64 -7.18 -11.02 -9.87
N LYS A 65 -8.43 -11.08 -9.43
CA LYS A 65 -8.87 -11.82 -8.23
C LYS A 65 -8.85 -13.33 -8.45
N THR A 66 -7.65 -13.90 -8.50
CA THR A 66 -7.42 -15.35 -8.50
C THR A 66 -6.40 -15.70 -7.43
N LYS A 67 -6.42 -16.95 -6.95
CA LYS A 67 -5.55 -17.42 -5.87
C LYS A 67 -4.06 -17.17 -6.14
N HIS A 68 -3.63 -17.25 -7.40
CA HIS A 68 -2.22 -17.21 -7.78
C HIS A 68 -1.81 -15.91 -8.48
N LEU A 69 -2.69 -15.29 -9.28
CA LEU A 69 -2.32 -14.10 -10.06
C LEU A 69 -2.55 -12.79 -9.31
N ASP A 70 -3.35 -12.79 -8.22
CA ASP A 70 -3.65 -11.56 -7.50
C ASP A 70 -2.39 -10.87 -6.97
N ALA A 71 -1.48 -11.63 -6.35
CA ALA A 71 -0.23 -11.09 -5.84
C ALA A 71 0.72 -10.63 -6.96
N ILE A 72 0.82 -11.41 -8.05
CA ILE A 72 1.72 -11.11 -9.17
C ILE A 72 1.25 -9.84 -9.88
N ALA A 73 -0.04 -9.77 -10.23
CA ALA A 73 -0.64 -8.61 -10.88
C ALA A 73 -0.55 -7.36 -9.98
N HIS A 74 -0.83 -7.51 -8.67
CA HIS A 74 -0.72 -6.41 -7.71
C HIS A 74 0.68 -5.82 -7.66
N THR A 75 1.69 -6.67 -7.48
CA THR A 75 3.07 -6.22 -7.37
C THR A 75 3.57 -5.62 -8.68
N LEU A 76 3.23 -6.21 -9.83
CA LEU A 76 3.63 -5.70 -11.14
C LEU A 76 3.00 -4.33 -11.42
N PHE A 77 1.69 -4.18 -11.26
CA PHE A 77 1.01 -2.91 -11.48
C PHE A 77 1.40 -1.86 -10.43
N GLY A 78 1.59 -2.25 -9.18
CA GLY A 78 2.06 -1.37 -8.11
C GLY A 78 3.47 -0.86 -8.35
N THR A 79 4.37 -1.71 -8.83
CA THR A 79 5.74 -1.32 -9.17
C THR A 79 5.75 -0.38 -10.38
N LEU A 80 5.01 -0.70 -11.44
CA LEU A 80 4.89 0.19 -12.61
C LEU A 80 4.29 1.54 -12.22
N HIS A 81 3.22 1.55 -11.42
CA HIS A 81 2.61 2.78 -10.94
C HIS A 81 3.57 3.59 -10.08
N ALA A 82 4.34 2.94 -9.20
CA ALA A 82 5.36 3.63 -8.40
C ALA A 82 6.42 4.28 -9.29
N ILE A 83 6.96 3.56 -10.27
CA ILE A 83 7.98 4.10 -11.17
C ILE A 83 7.45 5.27 -12.01
N LEU A 84 6.22 5.16 -12.54
CA LEU A 84 5.66 6.15 -13.46
C LEU A 84 5.10 7.40 -12.76
N PHE A 85 4.57 7.25 -11.54
CA PHE A 85 3.86 8.33 -10.85
C PHE A 85 4.56 8.85 -9.59
N MET A 86 5.54 8.12 -9.04
CA MET A 86 6.42 8.64 -7.98
C MET A 86 7.67 9.26 -8.61
N ASN A 87 7.49 10.37 -9.32
CA ASN A 87 8.63 11.18 -9.73
C ASN A 87 9.38 11.71 -8.49
N PRO A 88 10.72 11.83 -8.53
CA PRO A 88 11.53 12.27 -7.40
C PRO A 88 11.13 13.65 -6.86
#